data_AF-A0AA96TP08-F1
#
_entry.id   AF-A0AA96TP08-F1
#
_cell.length_a   1.000
_cell.length_b   1.000
_cell.length_c   1.000
_cell.angle_alpha   90.00
_cell.angle_beta   90.00
_cell.angle_gamma   90.00
#
_symmetry.space_group_name_H-M   'P 1'
#
loop_
_entity.id
_entity.type
_entity.pdbx_description
1 polymer ?
#
loop_
_entity_poly.entity_id
_entity_poly.type
_entity_poly.pdbx_seq_one_letter_code
_entity_poly.pdbx_strand_id
1 'polypeptide(L)'
;MSQPTTPLTDQEQQLLVRQIGKAMLPALPPGWQRVRTEYRAAGRHIEVDMSFAGPDGQFQPLRPPMDVVTLLGQLRAGMHAPDRGTWLTAVYELEAPSAFTVDFNSEDEPRWRNAPPPIGLQDELRTFPRTEDRIPGWWRQRIGMPPADAPVDTPPGGVPAPMRTARVHDGKGPNGRPFVNRPPVDPRVREQLTAYLEAAPVVLAARNLDVDEFSPGEQDVPLNFRTDGTWIWAGAVPHYLRKYGLPPEPDMVAHILGLNFQHTPVDEATKEVAVGLITGQGVSVG
;
A
#
# COMPACT_ATOMS: atom_id res chain seq x y z
N MET A 1 -5.18 22.21 6.51
CA MET A 1 -3.71 22.11 6.49
C MET A 1 -3.31 21.55 7.84
N SER A 2 -3.06 20.24 7.94
CA SER A 2 -2.64 19.63 9.21
C SER A 2 -1.11 19.66 9.25
N GLN A 3 -0.56 20.33 10.26
CA GLN A 3 0.89 20.46 10.46
C GLN A 3 1.54 19.08 10.62
N PRO A 4 2.80 18.89 10.18
CA PRO A 4 3.55 17.67 10.48
C PRO A 4 3.65 17.55 12.00
N THR A 5 2.95 16.56 12.56
CA THR A 5 2.95 16.31 14.00
C THR A 5 4.29 15.65 14.31
N THR A 6 5.19 16.38 14.98
CA THR A 6 6.43 15.80 15.51
C THR A 6 6.05 14.58 16.36
N PRO A 7 6.69 13.41 16.17
CA PRO A 7 6.44 12.25 17.03
C PRO A 7 6.64 12.60 18.50
N LEU A 8 5.75 12.13 19.36
CA LEU A 8 5.84 12.34 20.80
C LEU A 8 7.02 11.54 21.36
N THR A 9 7.79 12.17 22.24
CA THR A 9 8.77 11.46 23.07
C THR A 9 8.07 10.49 24.03
N ASP A 10 8.80 9.46 24.50
CA ASP A 10 8.26 8.48 25.46
C ASP A 10 7.67 9.16 26.72
N GLN A 11 8.30 10.24 27.17
CA GLN A 11 7.82 11.01 28.31
C GLN A 11 6.48 11.71 28.01
N GLU A 12 6.33 12.33 26.84
CA GLU A 12 5.08 12.98 26.44
C GLU A 12 3.96 11.95 26.22
N GLN A 13 4.29 10.78 25.66
CA GLN A 13 3.35 9.65 25.54
C GLN A 13 2.87 9.19 26.92
N GLN A 14 3.77 8.97 27.88
CA GLN A 14 3.41 8.58 29.24
C GLN A 14 2.57 9.64 29.95
N LEU A 15 2.86 10.93 29.73
CA LEU A 15 2.05 12.03 30.27
C LEU A 15 0.64 12.01 29.69
N LEU A 16 0.48 11.84 28.38
CA LEU A 16 -0.84 11.74 27.74
C LEU A 16 -1.61 10.51 28.23
N VAL A 17 -0.98 9.34 28.35
CA VAL A 17 -1.61 8.13 28.89
C VAL A 17 -2.15 8.35 30.30
N ARG A 18 -1.42 9.06 31.16
CA ARG A 18 -1.90 9.43 32.51
C ARG A 18 -3.02 10.47 32.48
N GLN A 19 -2.96 11.43 31.57
CA GLN A 19 -4.03 12.42 31.39
C GLN A 19 -5.33 11.76 30.92
N ILE A 20 -5.24 10.78 30.02
CA ILE A 20 -6.38 9.97 29.56
C ILE A 20 -7.06 9.28 30.74
N GLY A 21 -6.30 8.57 31.58
CA GLY A 21 -6.85 7.91 32.77
C GLY A 21 -7.51 8.89 33.75
N LYS A 22 -6.92 10.07 33.97
CA LYS A 22 -7.52 11.13 34.79
C LYS A 22 -8.82 11.69 34.19
N ALA A 23 -8.87 11.85 32.86
CA ALA A 23 -10.04 12.37 32.15
C ALA A 23 -11.24 11.40 32.19
N MET A 24 -11.01 10.11 32.45
CA MET A 24 -12.07 9.13 32.66
C MET A 24 -12.79 9.31 34.01
N LEU A 25 -12.04 9.67 35.07
CA LEU A 25 -12.53 9.65 36.46
C LEU A 25 -13.83 10.44 36.70
N PRO A 26 -14.03 11.66 36.15
CA PRO A 26 -15.24 12.43 36.39
C PRO A 26 -16.53 11.78 35.89
N ALA A 27 -16.44 10.84 34.93
CA ALA A 27 -17.59 10.14 34.37
C ALA A 27 -17.94 8.84 35.12
N LEU A 28 -17.09 8.41 36.06
CA LEU A 28 -17.26 7.14 36.76
C LEU A 28 -18.24 7.27 37.94
N PRO A 29 -19.22 6.37 38.05
CA PRO A 29 -20.10 6.32 39.22
C PRO A 29 -19.35 6.00 40.52
N PRO A 30 -19.91 6.35 41.69
CA PRO A 30 -19.35 5.93 42.98
C PRO A 30 -19.21 4.41 43.08
N GLY A 31 -18.10 3.94 43.65
CA GLY A 31 -17.86 2.50 43.86
C GLY A 31 -17.39 1.72 42.62
N TRP A 32 -17.01 2.40 41.54
CA TRP A 32 -16.34 1.77 40.41
C TRP A 32 -15.07 1.02 40.86
N GLN A 33 -14.77 -0.11 40.20
CA GLN A 33 -13.57 -0.90 40.46
C GLN A 33 -12.72 -1.06 39.21
N ARG A 34 -13.35 -1.24 38.03
CA ARG A 34 -12.67 -1.41 36.76
C ARG A 34 -13.33 -0.56 35.67
N VAL A 35 -12.53 -0.08 34.74
CA VAL A 35 -12.98 0.68 33.56
C VAL A 35 -12.25 0.12 32.36
N ARG A 36 -12.97 -0.10 31.27
CA ARG A 36 -12.40 -0.49 29.99
C ARG A 36 -12.84 0.50 28.92
N THR A 37 -11.86 1.13 28.27
CA THR A 37 -12.07 2.01 27.13
C THR A 37 -11.42 1.41 25.90
N GLU A 38 -12.19 1.22 24.84
CA GLU A 38 -11.71 0.71 23.56
C GLU A 38 -11.88 1.80 22.51
N TYR A 39 -10.76 2.26 21.95
CA TYR A 39 -10.72 3.23 20.87
C TYR A 39 -10.36 2.49 19.58
N ARG A 40 -11.11 2.72 18.50
CA ARG A 40 -10.86 2.19 17.17
C ARG A 40 -10.88 3.32 16.17
N ALA A 41 -9.83 3.47 15.36
CA ALA A 41 -9.84 4.48 14.28
C ALA A 41 -9.04 4.07 13.04
N ALA A 42 -9.60 4.47 11.89
CA ALA A 42 -8.94 4.47 10.60
C ALA A 42 -9.39 5.70 9.79
N GLY A 43 -8.42 6.55 9.42
CA GLY A 43 -8.65 7.80 8.71
C GLY A 43 -9.51 8.73 9.55
N ARG A 44 -10.68 9.08 9.04
CA ARG A 44 -11.66 9.94 9.73
C ARG A 44 -12.72 9.14 10.49
N HIS A 45 -12.71 7.81 10.41
CA HIS A 45 -13.66 6.95 11.11
C HIS A 45 -13.13 6.64 12.50
N ILE A 46 -13.86 7.07 13.53
CA ILE A 46 -13.47 6.92 14.94
C ILE A 46 -14.66 6.34 15.71
N GLU A 47 -14.42 5.27 16.45
CA GLU A 47 -15.34 4.69 17.41
C GLU A 47 -14.66 4.61 18.78
N VAL A 48 -15.34 5.06 19.83
CA VAL A 48 -14.85 4.93 21.20
C VAL A 48 -15.95 4.34 22.05
N ASP A 49 -15.63 3.24 22.72
CA ASP A 49 -16.49 2.57 23.69
C ASP A 49 -15.87 2.64 25.07
N MET A 50 -16.69 2.95 26.06
CA MET A 50 -16.25 3.01 27.44
C MET A 50 -17.27 2.26 28.30
N SER A 51 -16.77 1.45 29.24
CA SER A 51 -17.58 0.67 30.16
C SER A 51 -16.91 0.62 31.52
N PHE A 52 -17.69 0.48 32.58
CA PHE A 52 -17.19 0.35 33.95
C PHE A 52 -17.83 -0.85 34.63
N ALA A 53 -17.14 -1.42 35.62
CA ALA A 53 -17.65 -2.46 36.50
C ALA A 53 -17.50 -2.02 37.96
N GLY A 54 -18.54 -2.25 38.74
CA GLY A 54 -18.53 -2.09 40.18
C GLY A 54 -18.13 -3.38 40.90
N PRO A 55 -18.50 -3.54 42.18
CA PRO A 55 -18.20 -4.74 42.97
C PRO A 55 -18.87 -6.02 42.46
N ASP A 56 -19.95 -5.90 41.67
CA ASP A 56 -20.63 -7.02 41.01
C ASP A 56 -19.84 -7.59 39.82
N GLY A 57 -18.78 -6.90 39.39
CA GLY A 57 -17.92 -7.28 38.28
C GLY A 57 -18.58 -7.18 36.89
N GLN A 58 -19.82 -6.71 36.79
CA GLN A 58 -20.54 -6.62 35.52
C GLN A 58 -20.22 -5.30 34.83
N PHE A 59 -19.82 -5.37 33.55
CA PHE A 59 -19.52 -4.18 32.77
C PHE A 59 -20.78 -3.50 32.26
N GLN A 60 -20.93 -2.22 32.56
CA GLN A 60 -22.01 -1.36 32.11
C GLN A 60 -21.45 -0.27 31.19
N PRO A 61 -22.07 -0.02 30.03
CA PRO A 61 -21.59 1.00 29.11
C PRO A 61 -21.78 2.41 29.70
N LEU A 62 -20.82 3.29 29.46
CA LEU A 62 -20.95 4.71 29.71
C LEU A 62 -20.55 5.52 28.47
N ARG A 63 -21.07 6.75 28.38
CA ARG A 63 -20.67 7.66 27.32
C ARG A 63 -19.22 8.11 27.57
N PRO A 64 -18.28 7.91 26.62
CA PRO A 64 -16.93 8.42 26.76
C PRO A 64 -16.93 9.96 26.85
N PRO A 65 -16.20 10.57 27.80
CA PRO A 65 -15.98 12.00 27.81
C PRO A 65 -15.26 12.47 26.53
N MET A 66 -15.61 13.64 26.02
CA MET A 66 -14.97 14.19 24.80
C MET A 66 -13.46 14.42 24.97
N ASP A 67 -13.01 14.73 26.18
CA ASP A 67 -11.58 14.88 26.49
C ASP A 67 -10.84 13.55 26.34
N VAL A 68 -11.45 12.42 26.73
CA VAL A 68 -10.87 11.08 26.55
C VAL A 68 -10.71 10.78 25.05
N VAL A 69 -11.74 11.07 24.24
CA VAL A 69 -11.70 10.89 22.77
C VAL A 69 -10.58 11.74 22.15
N THR A 70 -10.48 13.00 22.58
CA THR A 70 -9.50 13.97 22.06
C THR A 70 -8.08 13.56 22.42
N LEU A 71 -7.83 13.20 23.69
CA LEU A 71 -6.50 12.81 24.16
C LEU A 71 -6.03 11.49 23.52
N LEU A 72 -6.93 10.51 23.32
CA LEU A 72 -6.61 9.29 22.57
C LEU A 72 -6.26 9.59 21.12
N GLY A 73 -6.99 10.50 20.47
CA GLY A 73 -6.66 10.98 19.12
C GLY A 73 -5.29 11.67 19.05
N GLN A 74 -4.94 12.48 20.04
CA GLN A 74 -3.62 13.12 20.15
C GLN A 74 -2.50 12.09 20.35
N LEU A 75 -2.72 11.14 21.28
CA LEU A 75 -1.78 10.04 21.52
C LEU A 75 -1.55 9.23 20.25
N ARG A 76 -2.62 8.92 19.50
CA ARG A 76 -2.54 8.22 18.22
C ARG A 76 -1.72 8.98 17.18
N ALA A 77 -1.99 10.26 17.02
CA ALA A 77 -1.27 11.10 16.07
C ALA A 77 0.21 11.22 16.42
N GLY A 78 0.52 11.33 17.71
CA GLY A 78 1.89 11.47 18.19
C GLY A 78 2.69 10.17 18.28
N MET A 79 2.03 9.01 18.33
CA MET A 79 2.67 7.68 18.26
C MET A 79 2.92 7.19 16.83
N HIS A 80 2.67 8.05 15.84
CA HIS A 80 2.98 7.76 14.44
C HIS A 80 4.49 7.65 14.20
N ALA A 81 4.89 6.58 13.49
CA ALA A 81 6.22 6.44 12.91
C ALA A 81 6.12 6.33 11.38
N PRO A 82 7.00 6.99 10.59
CA PRO A 82 6.90 7.04 9.13
C PRO A 82 6.88 5.69 8.40
N ASP A 83 7.46 4.64 8.99
CA ASP A 83 7.56 3.29 8.42
C ASP A 83 6.47 2.34 8.97
N ARG A 84 5.91 2.63 10.15
CA ARG A 84 4.95 1.77 10.85
C ARG A 84 3.52 2.27 10.80
N GLY A 85 3.33 3.55 10.53
CA GLY A 85 2.08 4.26 10.76
C GLY A 85 1.82 4.42 12.26
N THR A 86 0.56 4.29 12.65
CA THR A 86 0.12 4.33 14.04
C THR A 86 -0.80 3.14 14.36
N TRP A 87 -1.31 3.04 15.56
CA TRP A 87 -2.22 1.97 15.97
C TRP A 87 -3.66 2.20 15.49
N LEU A 88 -4.41 1.11 15.30
CA LEU A 88 -5.82 1.12 14.90
C LEU A 88 -6.75 0.95 16.09
N THR A 89 -6.33 0.15 17.07
CA THR A 89 -7.08 -0.10 18.30
C THR A 89 -6.20 0.27 19.49
N ALA A 90 -6.79 0.91 20.50
CA ALA A 90 -6.22 1.04 21.83
C ALA A 90 -7.22 0.54 22.87
N VAL A 91 -6.80 -0.35 23.76
CA VAL A 91 -7.58 -0.82 24.91
C VAL A 91 -6.92 -0.27 26.17
N TYR A 92 -7.63 0.62 26.87
CA TYR A 92 -7.20 1.21 28.12
C TYR A 92 -8.02 0.58 29.25
N GLU A 93 -7.35 -0.07 30.19
CA GLU A 93 -7.97 -0.62 31.38
C GLU A 93 -7.47 0.12 32.62
N LEU A 94 -8.40 0.56 33.47
CA LEU A 94 -8.11 1.26 34.72
C LEU A 94 -8.77 0.50 35.87
N GLU A 95 -7.99 0.15 36.87
CA GLU A 95 -8.43 -0.48 38.10
C GLU A 95 -8.22 0.46 39.29
N ALA A 96 -9.23 0.53 40.17
CA ALA A 96 -9.14 1.33 41.38
C ALA A 96 -8.02 0.79 42.30
N PRO A 97 -7.26 1.67 42.97
CA PRO A 97 -7.40 3.13 43.00
C PRO A 97 -6.66 3.87 41.86
N SER A 98 -5.72 3.24 41.15
CA SER A 98 -4.89 3.93 40.15
C SER A 98 -4.10 3.02 39.20
N ALA A 99 -4.26 1.69 39.28
CA ALA A 99 -3.53 0.78 38.40
C ALA A 99 -4.13 0.85 37.00
N PHE A 100 -3.30 0.88 35.95
CA PHE A 100 -3.81 0.90 34.59
C PHE A 100 -2.88 0.15 33.62
N THR A 101 -3.46 -0.31 32.53
CA THR A 101 -2.76 -0.87 31.36
C THR A 101 -3.31 -0.22 30.10
N VAL A 102 -2.46 -0.13 29.08
CA VAL A 102 -2.86 0.31 27.75
C VAL A 102 -2.19 -0.56 26.71
N ASP A 103 -3.01 -1.21 25.90
CA ASP A 103 -2.56 -2.05 24.80
C ASP A 103 -2.92 -1.41 23.47
N PHE A 104 -1.96 -1.40 22.54
CA PHE A 104 -2.13 -0.86 21.20
C PHE A 104 -2.03 -1.98 20.19
N ASN A 105 -2.94 -2.01 19.23
CA ASN A 105 -2.94 -2.99 18.14
C ASN A 105 -3.02 -2.27 16.80
N SER A 106 -2.13 -2.66 15.88
CA SER A 106 -2.04 -2.14 14.52
C SER A 106 -2.20 -3.22 13.45
N GLU A 107 -2.35 -4.48 13.86
CA GLU A 107 -2.26 -5.68 13.02
C GLU A 107 -3.63 -6.30 12.77
N ASP A 108 -4.43 -6.45 13.82
CA ASP A 108 -5.75 -7.08 13.74
C ASP A 108 -6.81 -6.11 13.22
N GLU A 109 -7.79 -6.63 12.47
CA GLU A 109 -8.93 -5.83 12.05
C GLU A 109 -9.75 -5.42 13.29
N PRO A 110 -9.95 -4.10 13.54
CA PRO A 110 -10.76 -3.68 14.66
C PRO A 110 -12.21 -4.17 14.52
N ARG A 111 -12.84 -4.51 15.64
CA ARG A 111 -14.26 -4.89 15.66
C ARG A 111 -15.13 -3.64 15.53
N TRP A 112 -15.36 -3.22 14.29
CA TRP A 112 -16.20 -2.07 13.98
C TRP A 112 -17.68 -2.33 14.25
N ARG A 113 -18.40 -1.34 14.79
CA ARG A 113 -19.88 -1.34 14.67
C ARG A 113 -20.30 -1.13 13.23
N ASN A 114 -19.68 -0.15 12.58
CA ASN A 114 -19.89 0.18 11.18
C ASN A 114 -18.53 0.22 10.50
N ALA A 115 -18.24 -0.75 9.64
CA ALA A 115 -16.94 -0.84 9.00
C ALA A 115 -16.66 0.42 8.14
N PRO A 116 -15.46 1.03 8.25
CA PRO A 116 -15.10 2.20 7.44
C PRO A 116 -15.09 1.84 5.96
N PRO A 117 -15.50 2.73 5.03
CA PRO A 117 -15.40 2.43 3.59
C PRO A 117 -13.93 2.31 3.14
N PRO A 118 -13.65 1.64 2.01
CA PRO A 118 -12.27 1.49 1.49
C PRO A 118 -11.50 2.80 1.37
N ILE A 119 -12.17 3.90 0.99
CA ILE A 119 -11.54 5.23 0.92
C ILE A 119 -11.03 5.71 2.29
N GLY A 120 -11.72 5.39 3.38
CA GLY A 120 -11.27 5.76 4.73
C GLY A 120 -10.03 4.99 5.16
N LEU A 121 -9.92 3.73 4.74
CA LEU A 121 -8.73 2.89 4.93
C LEU A 121 -7.55 3.36 4.06
N GLN A 122 -7.79 3.90 2.87
CA GLN A 122 -6.75 4.52 2.04
C GLN A 122 -6.28 5.85 2.64
N ASP A 123 -7.21 6.68 3.12
CA ASP A 123 -6.88 7.96 3.76
C ASP A 123 -6.08 7.78 5.06
N GLU A 124 -6.31 6.68 5.78
CA GLU A 124 -5.47 6.27 6.89
C GLU A 124 -4.02 6.05 6.46
N LEU A 125 -3.76 5.28 5.40
CA LEU A 125 -2.40 5.06 4.87
C LEU A 125 -1.76 6.35 4.33
N ARG A 126 -2.56 7.28 3.79
CA ARG A 126 -2.05 8.61 3.39
C ARG A 126 -1.64 9.46 4.59
N THR A 127 -2.38 9.37 5.68
CA THR A 127 -2.14 10.19 6.89
C THR A 127 -1.05 9.60 7.77
N PHE A 128 -1.02 8.26 7.90
CA PHE A 128 -0.08 7.50 8.70
C PHE A 128 0.54 6.39 7.83
N PRO A 129 1.53 6.75 6.97
CA PRO A 129 2.16 5.81 6.05
C PRO A 129 2.74 4.59 6.75
N ARG A 130 2.65 3.44 6.09
CA ARG A 130 3.26 2.17 6.52
C ARG A 130 4.02 1.57 5.36
N THR A 131 5.13 0.91 5.64
CA THR A 131 5.77 0.05 4.64
C THR A 131 4.83 -1.09 4.25
N GLU A 132 4.98 -1.57 3.02
CA GLU A 132 4.07 -2.56 2.45
C GLU A 132 4.01 -3.84 3.30
N ASP A 133 5.13 -4.33 3.82
CA ASP A 133 5.20 -5.48 4.74
C ASP A 133 4.38 -5.29 6.03
N ARG A 134 4.12 -4.05 6.46
CA ARG A 134 3.38 -3.72 7.68
C ARG A 134 1.90 -3.41 7.47
N ILE A 135 1.38 -3.57 6.25
CA ILE A 135 -0.05 -3.47 5.97
C ILE A 135 -0.69 -4.85 6.16
N PRO A 136 -1.58 -5.06 7.15
CA PRO A 136 -2.18 -6.37 7.37
C PRO A 136 -2.96 -6.91 6.16
N GLY A 137 -3.01 -8.23 6.02
CA GLY A 137 -3.66 -8.90 4.88
C GLY A 137 -5.14 -8.53 4.71
N TRP A 138 -5.89 -8.41 5.82
CA TRP A 138 -7.29 -7.97 5.79
C TRP A 138 -7.43 -6.55 5.21
N TRP A 139 -6.50 -5.65 5.55
CA TRP A 139 -6.55 -4.26 5.10
C TRP A 139 -6.25 -4.19 3.61
N ARG A 140 -5.23 -4.92 3.16
CA ARG A 140 -4.89 -5.08 1.74
C ARG A 140 -6.09 -5.53 0.92
N GLN A 141 -6.74 -6.62 1.36
CA GLN A 141 -7.95 -7.14 0.72
C GLN A 141 -9.06 -6.09 0.61
N ARG A 142 -9.29 -5.30 1.67
CA ARG A 142 -10.35 -4.29 1.70
C ARG A 142 -10.11 -3.08 0.81
N ILE A 143 -8.85 -2.74 0.52
CA ILE A 143 -8.50 -1.63 -0.38
C ILE A 143 -8.09 -2.07 -1.78
N GLY A 144 -8.19 -3.38 -2.08
CA GLY A 144 -7.84 -3.94 -3.39
C GLY A 144 -6.34 -4.06 -3.65
N MET A 145 -5.52 -4.10 -2.59
CA MET A 145 -4.09 -4.34 -2.68
C MET A 145 -3.80 -5.85 -2.70
N PRO A 146 -2.76 -6.31 -3.43
CA PRO A 146 -2.33 -7.70 -3.36
C PRO A 146 -2.01 -8.13 -1.90
N PRO A 147 -2.25 -9.40 -1.54
CA PRO A 147 -1.93 -9.94 -0.22
C PRO A 147 -0.47 -9.72 0.21
N ALA A 148 -0.22 -9.70 1.52
CA ALA A 148 1.14 -9.53 2.08
C ALA A 148 2.11 -10.63 1.65
N ASP A 149 1.57 -11.85 1.68
CA ASP A 149 2.24 -13.08 1.27
C ASP A 149 1.83 -13.48 -0.15
N ALA A 150 1.11 -12.63 -0.89
CA ALA A 150 1.19 -12.76 -2.34
C ALA A 150 2.66 -12.51 -2.64
N PRO A 151 3.34 -13.45 -3.31
CA PRO A 151 4.79 -13.37 -3.45
C PRO A 151 5.16 -11.98 -3.97
N VAL A 152 5.69 -11.14 -3.08
CA VAL A 152 6.77 -10.25 -3.46
C VAL A 152 7.83 -11.24 -3.84
N ASP A 153 8.17 -11.23 -5.11
CA ASP A 153 8.67 -12.36 -5.85
C ASP A 153 10.15 -12.60 -5.43
N THR A 154 10.34 -13.12 -4.21
CA THR A 154 11.61 -13.39 -3.54
C THR A 154 11.47 -14.69 -2.70
N PRO A 155 11.79 -15.86 -3.26
CA PRO A 155 11.82 -17.14 -2.56
C PRO A 155 12.96 -17.22 -1.52
N PRO A 156 12.83 -18.08 -0.48
CA PRO A 156 13.94 -18.39 0.43
C PRO A 156 15.01 -19.15 -0.35
N GLY A 157 16.08 -18.44 -0.72
CA GLY A 157 17.14 -18.97 -1.57
C GLY A 157 17.56 -18.08 -2.74
N GLY A 158 17.32 -16.76 -2.72
CA GLY A 158 18.04 -15.82 -3.59
C GLY A 158 17.89 -16.01 -5.10
N VAL A 159 16.89 -16.76 -5.55
CA VAL A 159 16.50 -16.81 -6.97
C VAL A 159 15.44 -15.73 -7.19
N PRO A 160 15.71 -14.67 -7.99
CA PRO A 160 14.74 -13.63 -8.25
C PRO A 160 13.44 -14.21 -8.82
N ALA A 161 12.32 -13.56 -8.53
CA ALA A 161 11.14 -13.48 -9.37
C ALA A 161 11.40 -13.86 -10.84
N PRO A 162 10.60 -14.73 -11.48
CA PRO A 162 10.67 -14.84 -12.92
C PRO A 162 10.31 -13.47 -13.53
N MET A 163 11.24 -12.87 -14.29
CA MET A 163 11.01 -11.57 -14.94
C MET A 163 9.71 -11.62 -15.76
N ARG A 164 8.91 -10.55 -15.67
CA ARG A 164 7.59 -10.48 -16.31
C ARG A 164 7.67 -9.83 -17.68
N THR A 165 7.09 -10.43 -18.71
CA THR A 165 7.00 -9.80 -20.05
C THR A 165 5.71 -8.99 -20.19
N ALA A 166 5.84 -7.71 -20.51
CA ALA A 166 4.72 -6.80 -20.71
C ALA A 166 3.97 -7.06 -22.02
N ARG A 167 2.65 -7.09 -21.92
CA ARG A 167 1.70 -7.22 -23.03
C ARG A 167 1.47 -5.87 -23.69
N VAL A 168 1.74 -5.84 -24.99
CA VAL A 168 1.52 -4.66 -25.86
C VAL A 168 0.04 -4.31 -25.96
N HIS A 169 -0.85 -5.31 -25.98
CA HIS A 169 -2.30 -5.16 -26.05
C HIS A 169 -3.03 -6.20 -25.17
N ASP A 170 -4.31 -5.99 -24.86
CA ASP A 170 -5.07 -6.87 -23.95
C ASP A 170 -5.77 -8.03 -24.65
N GLY A 171 -5.92 -7.94 -25.96
CA GLY A 171 -6.48 -8.99 -26.79
C GLY A 171 -6.67 -8.54 -28.23
N LYS A 172 -7.19 -9.44 -29.06
CA LYS A 172 -7.58 -9.16 -30.44
C LYS A 172 -9.09 -9.28 -30.58
N GLY A 173 -9.71 -8.32 -31.25
CA GLY A 173 -11.14 -8.34 -31.53
C GLY A 173 -11.51 -9.37 -32.60
N PRO A 174 -12.80 -9.54 -32.91
CA PRO A 174 -13.28 -10.51 -33.91
C PRO A 174 -12.70 -10.30 -35.32
N ASN A 175 -12.23 -9.09 -35.62
CA ASN A 175 -11.59 -8.70 -36.88
C ASN A 175 -10.05 -8.83 -36.85
N GLY A 176 -9.48 -9.41 -35.79
CA GLY A 176 -8.04 -9.56 -35.61
C GLY A 176 -7.31 -8.28 -35.18
N ARG A 177 -8.00 -7.14 -35.05
CA ARG A 177 -7.38 -5.89 -34.60
C ARG A 177 -7.10 -5.95 -33.09
N PRO A 178 -5.90 -5.55 -32.64
CA PRO A 178 -5.61 -5.46 -31.21
C PRO A 178 -6.48 -4.41 -30.55
N PHE A 179 -6.82 -4.64 -29.28
CA PHE A 179 -7.46 -3.63 -28.43
C PHE A 179 -6.76 -3.51 -27.08
N VAL A 180 -6.87 -2.32 -26.49
CA VAL A 180 -6.38 -2.01 -25.15
C VAL A 180 -7.58 -1.53 -24.34
N ASN A 181 -7.87 -2.22 -23.25
CA ASN A 181 -8.92 -1.88 -22.31
C ASN A 181 -8.32 -1.69 -20.93
N ARG A 182 -7.62 -0.56 -20.75
CA ARG A 182 -6.93 -0.21 -19.51
C ARG A 182 -7.28 1.23 -19.13
N PRO A 183 -7.20 1.59 -17.83
CA PRO A 183 -7.37 2.97 -17.40
C PRO A 183 -6.42 3.92 -18.16
N PRO A 184 -6.89 5.10 -18.59
CA PRO A 184 -6.03 6.06 -19.26
C PRO A 184 -4.95 6.58 -18.30
N VAL A 185 -3.73 6.72 -18.80
CA VAL A 185 -2.62 7.33 -18.05
C VAL A 185 -2.73 8.86 -18.13
N ASP A 186 -2.60 9.51 -16.98
CA ASP A 186 -2.56 10.98 -16.87
C ASP A 186 -1.50 11.56 -17.83
N PRO A 187 -1.81 12.61 -18.61
CA PRO A 187 -0.86 13.22 -19.54
C PRO A 187 0.49 13.60 -18.93
N ARG A 188 0.54 14.04 -17.66
CA ARG A 188 1.78 14.40 -16.96
C ARG A 188 2.62 13.18 -16.59
N VAL A 189 1.96 12.05 -16.33
CA VAL A 189 2.61 10.76 -16.07
C VAL A 189 3.08 10.12 -17.36
N ARG A 190 2.34 10.31 -18.46
CA ARG A 190 2.63 9.72 -19.78
C ARG A 190 4.03 10.07 -20.29
N GLU A 191 4.45 11.32 -20.18
CA GLU A 191 5.77 11.76 -20.63
C GLU A 191 6.89 11.08 -19.84
N GLN A 192 6.77 11.09 -18.50
CA GLN A 192 7.74 10.45 -17.60
C GLN A 192 7.79 8.93 -17.81
N LEU A 193 6.63 8.30 -18.01
CA LEU A 193 6.51 6.88 -18.28
C LEU A 193 7.15 6.51 -19.63
N THR A 194 6.93 7.32 -20.67
CA THR A 194 7.57 7.12 -21.98
C THR A 194 9.08 7.25 -21.86
N ALA A 195 9.57 8.29 -21.16
CA ALA A 195 11.00 8.50 -20.96
C ALA A 195 11.66 7.35 -20.18
N TYR A 196 10.99 6.85 -19.14
CA TYR A 196 11.45 5.67 -18.38
C TYR A 196 11.60 4.45 -19.30
N LEU A 197 10.52 4.09 -19.99
CA LEU A 197 10.48 2.91 -20.86
C LEU A 197 11.52 2.93 -21.98
N GLU A 198 11.92 4.12 -22.44
CA GLU A 198 12.90 4.30 -23.50
C GLU A 198 14.34 4.45 -23.00
N ALA A 199 14.55 4.82 -21.74
CA ALA A 199 15.88 4.93 -21.15
C ALA A 199 16.38 3.58 -20.60
N ALA A 200 15.50 2.60 -20.39
CA ALA A 200 15.89 1.28 -19.89
C ALA A 200 16.86 0.53 -20.83
N PRO A 201 17.78 -0.27 -20.29
CA PRO A 201 18.70 -1.09 -21.07
C PRO A 201 18.00 -1.96 -22.14
N VAL A 202 18.56 -1.97 -23.36
CA VAL A 202 18.14 -2.86 -24.45
C VAL A 202 18.80 -4.22 -24.26
N VAL A 203 18.01 -5.29 -24.28
CA VAL A 203 18.49 -6.67 -24.13
C VAL A 203 18.50 -7.44 -25.44
N LEU A 204 17.58 -7.11 -26.36
CA LEU A 204 17.53 -7.68 -27.69
C LEU A 204 17.10 -6.59 -28.68
N ALA A 205 17.75 -6.50 -29.83
CA ALA A 205 17.35 -5.56 -30.87
C ALA A 205 17.62 -6.14 -32.25
N ALA A 206 16.64 -6.01 -33.14
CA ALA A 206 16.85 -6.19 -34.56
C ALA A 206 17.08 -4.84 -35.25
N ARG A 207 17.64 -4.87 -36.45
CA ARG A 207 17.93 -3.66 -37.24
C ARG A 207 16.71 -3.13 -37.99
N ASN A 208 15.70 -3.97 -38.20
CA ASN A 208 14.46 -3.61 -38.87
C ASN A 208 13.40 -3.12 -37.86
N LEU A 209 12.41 -2.40 -38.38
CA LEU A 209 11.20 -2.03 -37.66
C LEU A 209 10.11 -3.07 -37.96
N ASP A 210 9.18 -3.23 -37.03
CA ASP A 210 7.99 -4.08 -37.19
C ASP A 210 6.80 -3.24 -37.70
N VAL A 211 5.77 -3.93 -38.18
CA VAL A 211 4.53 -3.32 -38.66
C VAL A 211 3.73 -2.78 -37.48
N ASP A 212 3.14 -1.59 -37.65
CA ASP A 212 2.20 -1.03 -36.68
C ASP A 212 0.89 -1.82 -36.68
N GLU A 213 0.58 -2.50 -35.57
CA GLU A 213 -0.62 -3.33 -35.45
C GLU A 213 -1.92 -2.50 -35.41
N PHE A 214 -1.85 -1.19 -35.13
CA PHE A 214 -2.98 -0.27 -35.09
C PHE A 214 -3.11 0.58 -36.37
N SER A 215 -2.04 0.74 -37.15
CA SER A 215 -2.03 1.36 -38.48
C SER A 215 -1.42 0.43 -39.54
N PRO A 216 -2.21 -0.54 -40.07
CA PRO A 216 -1.71 -1.48 -41.08
C PRO A 216 -1.22 -0.76 -42.34
N GLY A 217 0.09 -0.87 -42.62
CA GLY A 217 0.76 -0.20 -43.74
C GLY A 217 1.95 0.66 -43.31
N GLU A 218 2.04 0.99 -42.02
CA GLU A 218 3.21 1.63 -41.41
C GLU A 218 4.15 0.59 -40.81
N GLN A 219 5.46 0.79 -40.98
CA GLN A 219 6.50 -0.08 -40.44
C GLN A 219 7.53 0.77 -39.69
N ASP A 220 7.10 1.30 -38.54
CA ASP A 220 7.86 2.23 -37.70
C ASP A 220 8.05 1.74 -36.25
N VAL A 221 7.53 0.55 -35.91
CA VAL A 221 7.58 0.00 -34.56
C VAL A 221 8.98 -0.54 -34.25
N PRO A 222 9.67 -0.06 -33.19
CA PRO A 222 11.00 -0.56 -32.86
C PRO A 222 10.99 -2.05 -32.47
N LEU A 223 11.71 -2.88 -33.23
CA LEU A 223 11.87 -4.30 -32.95
C LEU A 223 13.03 -4.51 -31.95
N ASN A 224 12.81 -4.06 -30.72
CA ASN A 224 13.71 -4.26 -29.61
C ASN A 224 12.94 -4.69 -28.35
N PHE A 225 13.67 -5.23 -27.39
CA PHE A 225 13.21 -5.53 -26.06
C PHE A 225 14.12 -4.85 -25.05
N ARG A 226 13.51 -4.34 -23.98
CA ARG A 226 14.17 -3.63 -22.89
C ARG A 226 13.78 -4.22 -21.55
N THR A 227 14.58 -3.96 -20.53
CA THR A 227 14.30 -4.41 -19.16
C THR A 227 14.79 -3.43 -18.10
N ASP A 228 14.10 -3.37 -16.97
CA ASP A 228 14.53 -2.72 -15.72
C ASP A 228 14.99 -3.74 -14.65
N GLY A 229 15.10 -5.02 -15.01
CA GLY A 229 15.44 -6.11 -14.10
C GLY A 229 14.23 -6.84 -13.49
N THR A 230 13.02 -6.27 -13.59
CA THR A 230 11.78 -6.92 -13.13
C THR A 230 10.82 -7.18 -14.30
N TRP A 231 10.70 -6.19 -15.20
CA TRP A 231 9.88 -6.25 -16.40
C TRP A 231 10.72 -6.32 -17.66
N ILE A 232 10.18 -6.98 -18.68
CA ILE A 232 10.69 -7.01 -20.04
C ILE A 232 9.59 -6.46 -20.94
N TRP A 233 9.89 -5.51 -21.82
CA TRP A 233 8.89 -4.97 -22.74
C TRP A 233 9.44 -4.79 -24.14
N ALA A 234 8.56 -4.98 -25.13
CA ALA A 234 8.85 -4.69 -26.52
C ALA A 234 8.88 -3.17 -26.77
N GLY A 235 9.66 -2.74 -27.75
CA GLY A 235 9.73 -1.35 -28.21
C GLY A 235 8.38 -0.79 -28.68
N ALA A 236 7.43 -1.67 -29.02
CA ALA A 236 6.04 -1.31 -29.30
C ALA A 236 5.34 -0.62 -28.11
N VAL A 237 5.67 -0.95 -26.86
CA VAL A 237 5.01 -0.39 -25.67
C VAL A 237 5.25 1.12 -25.55
N PRO A 238 6.50 1.63 -25.47
CA PRO A 238 6.73 3.07 -25.47
C PRO A 238 6.31 3.75 -26.78
N HIS A 239 6.45 3.06 -27.91
CA HIS A 239 6.05 3.60 -29.22
C HIS A 239 4.54 3.89 -29.28
N TYR A 240 3.68 2.92 -28.92
CA TYR A 240 2.23 3.10 -28.92
C TYR A 240 1.73 4.03 -27.81
N LEU A 241 2.40 4.05 -26.65
CA LEU A 241 2.11 5.05 -25.61
C LEU A 241 2.33 6.48 -26.14
N ARG A 242 3.42 6.70 -26.88
CA ARG A 242 3.72 8.00 -27.50
C ARG A 242 2.77 8.33 -28.65
N LYS A 243 2.61 7.41 -29.61
CA LYS A 243 1.90 7.64 -30.87
C LYS A 243 0.39 7.71 -30.70
N TYR A 244 -0.17 6.84 -29.86
CA TYR A 244 -1.61 6.67 -29.70
C TYR A 244 -2.13 6.98 -28.29
N GLY A 245 -1.23 7.23 -27.32
CA GLY A 245 -1.63 7.38 -25.93
C GLY A 245 -2.09 6.07 -25.30
N LEU A 246 -1.74 4.92 -25.88
CA LEU A 246 -2.19 3.62 -25.40
C LEU A 246 -1.50 3.27 -24.08
N PRO A 247 -2.27 3.09 -22.98
CA PRO A 247 -1.71 2.84 -21.66
C PRO A 247 -0.96 1.49 -21.60
N PRO A 248 0.23 1.43 -20.99
CA PRO A 248 0.88 0.15 -20.68
C PRO A 248 0.10 -0.64 -19.61
N GLU A 249 0.53 -1.86 -19.30
CA GLU A 249 -0.16 -2.69 -18.30
C GLU A 249 -0.24 -1.98 -16.94
N PRO A 250 -1.40 -2.01 -16.25
CA PRO A 250 -1.57 -1.31 -14.97
C PRO A 250 -0.54 -1.70 -13.92
N ASP A 251 -0.19 -2.98 -13.83
CA ASP A 251 0.84 -3.47 -12.90
C ASP A 251 2.22 -2.90 -13.23
N MET A 252 2.56 -2.78 -14.51
CA MET A 252 3.83 -2.19 -14.94
C MET A 252 3.85 -0.69 -14.65
N VAL A 253 2.72 0.01 -14.85
CA VAL A 253 2.58 1.42 -14.48
C VAL A 253 2.74 1.60 -12.97
N ALA A 254 2.08 0.76 -12.16
CA ALA A 254 2.19 0.80 -10.70
C ALA A 254 3.62 0.54 -10.23
N HIS A 255 4.31 -0.43 -10.83
CA HIS A 255 5.72 -0.73 -10.59
C HIS A 255 6.62 0.49 -10.86
N ILE A 256 6.51 1.10 -12.05
CA ILE A 256 7.33 2.26 -12.44
C ILE A 256 7.05 3.48 -11.54
N LEU A 257 5.79 3.67 -11.13
CA LEU A 257 5.42 4.69 -10.17
C LEU A 257 6.06 4.43 -8.79
N GLY A 258 6.08 3.18 -8.33
CA GLY A 258 6.75 2.78 -7.08
C GLY A 258 8.26 3.05 -7.11
N LEU A 259 8.90 2.95 -8.28
CA LEU A 259 10.30 3.30 -8.49
C LEU A 259 10.55 4.81 -8.66
N ASN A 260 9.51 5.66 -8.61
CA ASN A 260 9.61 7.09 -8.90
C ASN A 260 10.32 7.38 -10.24
N PHE A 261 10.09 6.55 -11.26
CA PHE A 261 10.75 6.64 -12.58
C PHE A 261 12.29 6.55 -12.53
N GLN A 262 12.85 5.91 -11.51
CA GLN A 262 14.30 5.66 -11.41
C GLN A 262 14.64 4.25 -11.87
N HIS A 263 15.68 4.15 -12.71
CA HIS A 263 16.22 2.85 -13.10
C HIS A 263 17.18 2.34 -12.04
N THR A 264 16.98 1.09 -11.62
CA THR A 264 18.00 0.34 -10.91
C THR A 264 19.01 -0.21 -11.93
N PRO A 265 20.33 -0.24 -11.63
CA PRO A 265 21.30 -0.89 -12.50
C PRO A 265 20.94 -2.37 -12.71
N VAL A 266 20.88 -2.80 -13.97
CA VAL A 266 20.62 -4.20 -14.35
C VAL A 266 21.95 -4.86 -14.68
N ASP A 267 22.33 -5.90 -13.94
CA ASP A 267 23.53 -6.69 -14.19
C ASP A 267 23.42 -7.55 -15.45
N GLU A 268 24.55 -8.05 -15.96
CA GLU A 268 24.57 -8.83 -17.21
C GLU A 268 23.84 -10.18 -17.08
N ALA A 269 23.89 -10.83 -15.91
CA ALA A 269 23.19 -12.10 -15.68
C ALA A 269 21.67 -11.92 -15.81
N THR A 270 21.13 -10.82 -15.29
CA THR A 270 19.71 -10.48 -15.40
C THR A 270 19.31 -10.17 -16.85
N LYS A 271 20.20 -9.53 -17.64
CA LYS A 271 19.96 -9.32 -19.07
C LYS A 271 19.95 -10.63 -19.86
N GLU A 272 20.83 -11.57 -19.55
CA GLU A 272 20.85 -12.90 -20.17
C GLU A 272 19.56 -13.69 -19.89
N VAL A 273 19.06 -13.64 -18.64
CA VAL A 273 17.75 -14.23 -18.28
C VAL A 273 16.63 -13.61 -19.11
N ALA A 274 16.64 -12.28 -19.29
CA ALA A 274 15.64 -11.59 -20.11
C ALA A 274 15.67 -12.07 -21.58
N VAL A 275 16.87 -12.22 -22.17
CA VAL A 275 17.03 -12.74 -23.53
C VAL A 275 16.50 -14.18 -23.64
N GLY A 276 16.79 -15.04 -22.65
CA GLY A 276 16.30 -16.42 -22.61
C GLY A 276 14.77 -16.50 -22.60
N LEU A 277 14.11 -15.65 -21.82
CA LEU A 277 12.65 -15.57 -21.77
C LEU A 277 12.03 -15.09 -23.09
N ILE A 278 12.64 -14.11 -23.76
CA ILE A 278 12.16 -13.60 -25.06
C ILE A 278 12.32 -14.65 -26.17
N THR A 279 13.43 -15.38 -26.17
CA THR A 279 13.78 -16.34 -27.23
C THR A 279 13.22 -17.75 -27.00
N GLY A 280 12.56 -17.99 -25.86
CA GLY A 280 11.99 -19.30 -25.50
C GLY A 280 13.04 -20.37 -25.15
N GLN A 281 14.29 -19.98 -24.88
CA GLN A 281 15.36 -20.86 -24.43
C GLN A 281 15.24 -21.04 -22.91
N GLY A 282 14.39 -21.98 -22.48
CA GLY A 282 14.28 -22.35 -21.07
C GLY A 282 15.60 -22.93 -20.55
N VAL A 283 16.07 -22.42 -19.41
CA VAL A 283 17.24 -22.91 -18.67
C VAL A 283 17.08 -24.42 -18.44
N SER A 284 17.88 -25.22 -19.14
CA SER A 284 18.09 -26.62 -18.79
C SER A 284 18.92 -26.66 -17.52
N VAL A 285 18.26 -26.96 -16.40
CA VAL A 285 18.95 -27.31 -15.15
C VAL A 285 19.52 -28.72 -15.36
N GLY A 286 20.86 -28.78 -15.48
CA GLY A 286 21.65 -30.01 -15.40
C GLY A 286 22.46 -30.00 -14.11
#